data_AF-A0A7Y0G2N6-F1
#
_entry.id   AF-A0A7Y0G2N6-F1
#
_cell.length_a   1.000
_cell.length_b   1.000
_cell.length_c   1.000
_cell.angle_alpha   90.00
_cell.angle_beta   90.00
_cell.angle_gamma   90.00
#
_symmetry.space_group_name_H-M   'P 1'
#
loop_
_entity.id
_entity.type
_entity.pdbx_description
1 polymer ?
#
loop_
_entity_poly.entity_id
_entity_poly.type
_entity_poly.pdbx_seq_one_letter_code
_entity_poly.pdbx_strand_id
1 'polypeptide(L)'
;MQEPVDSVEPSDEFDAYDTFEMYRVVCPECDQPIALLADEDALPEHALCPSPWNPFTLTVCPGTGRAADDADSADAEPGVQEQDTALLLTLPQGLDWRTQPFSHIGGPGSRPIRSAQLRRAA
;
A
#
# COMPACT_ATOMS: atom_id res chain seq x y z
N MET A 1 -20.20 31.67 -24.76
CA MET A 1 -19.42 32.11 -23.59
C MET A 1 -18.68 30.88 -23.08
N GLN A 2 -17.44 30.68 -23.53
CA GLN A 2 -16.54 29.70 -22.93
C GLN A 2 -15.93 30.36 -21.71
N GLU A 3 -16.12 29.75 -20.55
CA GLU A 3 -15.50 30.22 -19.31
C GLU A 3 -14.01 29.88 -19.38
N PRO A 4 -13.11 30.82 -19.06
CA PRO A 4 -11.68 30.55 -19.08
C PRO A 4 -11.36 29.55 -17.96
N VAL A 5 -10.82 28.39 -18.33
CA VAL A 5 -10.18 27.48 -17.39
C VAL A 5 -8.94 28.19 -16.86
N ASP A 6 -9.00 28.62 -15.60
CA ASP A 6 -7.83 29.12 -14.88
C ASP A 6 -6.79 27.99 -14.88
N SER A 7 -5.70 28.19 -15.61
CA SER A 7 -4.58 27.25 -15.61
C SER A 7 -3.99 27.32 -14.22
N VAL A 8 -4.26 26.30 -13.40
CA VAL A 8 -3.52 26.10 -12.15
C VAL A 8 -2.06 25.86 -12.55
N GLU A 9 -1.24 26.90 -12.47
CA GLU A 9 0.20 26.77 -12.46
C GLU A 9 0.51 25.76 -11.33
N PRO A 10 1.25 24.68 -11.59
CA PRO A 10 1.68 23.81 -10.50
C PRO A 10 2.50 24.67 -9.57
N SER A 11 1.96 24.98 -8.39
CA SER A 11 2.73 25.68 -7.38
C SER A 11 3.95 24.83 -7.06
N ASP A 12 5.13 25.46 -7.03
CA ASP A 12 6.41 24.94 -6.50
C ASP A 12 6.28 24.25 -5.11
N GLU A 13 5.13 24.35 -4.46
CA GLU A 13 4.79 23.69 -3.20
C GLU A 13 4.66 22.16 -3.33
N PHE A 14 4.35 21.63 -4.52
CA PHE A 14 4.34 20.17 -4.76
C PHE A 14 5.76 19.58 -4.99
N ASP A 15 6.71 20.38 -5.47
CA ASP A 15 8.10 19.96 -5.72
C ASP A 15 8.94 19.90 -4.43
N ALA A 16 8.51 20.61 -3.37
CA ALA A 16 9.18 20.60 -2.08
C ALA A 16 9.14 19.23 -1.36
N TYR A 17 8.19 18.34 -1.70
CA TYR A 17 8.09 17.00 -1.11
C TYR A 17 8.89 15.93 -1.87
N ASP A 18 9.43 16.23 -3.05
CA ASP A 18 10.12 15.26 -3.92
C ASP A 18 11.66 15.26 -3.71
N THR A 19 12.18 16.04 -2.74
CA THR A 19 13.63 16.19 -2.47
C THR A 19 14.12 15.46 -1.20
N PHE A 20 13.22 14.88 -0.39
CA PHE A 20 13.66 14.15 0.80
C PHE A 20 14.03 12.71 0.43
N GLU A 21 15.30 12.34 0.67
CA GLU A 21 15.77 10.98 0.48
C GLU A 21 15.08 10.05 1.49
N MET A 22 14.14 9.24 0.99
CA MET A 22 13.40 8.27 1.79
C MET A 22 14.08 6.90 1.70
N TYR A 23 14.29 6.27 2.85
CA TYR A 23 14.81 4.91 2.94
C TYR A 23 13.92 4.06 3.83
N ARG A 24 14.16 2.74 3.86
CA ARG A 24 13.36 1.81 4.65
C ARG A 24 14.17 1.15 5.75
N VAL A 25 13.58 1.14 6.94
CA VAL A 25 14.10 0.44 8.12
C VAL A 25 13.07 -0.54 8.66
N VAL A 26 13.50 -1.57 9.37
CA VAL A 26 12.63 -2.54 10.04
C VAL A 26 12.45 -2.11 11.49
N CYS A 27 11.21 -1.87 11.91
CA CYS A 27 10.94 -1.52 13.30
C CYS A 27 11.18 -2.73 14.22
N PRO A 28 12.02 -2.59 15.25
CA PRO A 28 12.36 -3.69 16.17
C PRO A 28 11.17 -4.17 17.03
N GLU A 29 10.07 -3.41 17.10
CA GLU A 29 8.89 -3.77 17.90
C GLU A 29 7.82 -4.51 17.11
N CYS A 30 7.62 -4.20 15.82
CA CYS A 30 6.55 -4.81 15.01
C CYS A 30 7.05 -5.58 13.79
N ASP A 31 8.36 -5.61 13.54
CA ASP A 31 9.01 -6.31 12.43
C ASP A 31 8.51 -5.83 11.05
N GLN A 32 7.87 -4.66 11.00
CA GLN A 32 7.39 -4.09 9.74
C GLN A 32 8.41 -3.12 9.16
N PRO A 33 8.56 -3.10 7.83
CA PRO A 33 9.33 -2.06 7.15
C PRO A 33 8.59 -0.71 7.25
N ILE A 34 9.33 0.33 7.58
CA ILE A 34 8.87 1.71 7.74
C ILE A 34 9.67 2.61 6.81
N ALA A 35 8.99 3.53 6.13
CA ALA A 35 9.66 4.59 5.38
C ALA A 35 10.10 5.69 6.35
N LEU A 36 11.38 6.05 6.26
CA LEU A 36 12.03 7.05 7.11
C LEU A 36 12.72 8.08 6.21
N LEU A 37 12.67 9.36 6.58
CA LEU A 37 13.39 10.40 5.86
C LEU A 37 14.83 10.49 6.38
N ALA A 38 15.79 10.82 5.51
CA ALA A 38 17.21 10.92 5.86
C ALA A 38 17.54 11.91 7.01
N ASP A 39 16.67 12.89 7.24
CA ASP A 39 16.79 13.90 8.30
C ASP A 39 16.04 13.56 9.60
N GLU A 40 15.35 12.41 9.66
CA GLU A 40 14.64 11.95 10.85
C GLU A 40 15.51 11.03 11.72
N ASP A 41 15.81 11.47 12.95
CA ASP A 41 16.59 10.68 13.92
C ASP A 41 15.74 9.65 14.71
N ALA A 42 14.42 9.64 14.52
CA ALA A 42 13.49 8.80 15.27
C ALA A 42 12.41 8.19 14.37
N LEU A 43 11.96 6.98 14.72
CA LEU A 43 10.91 6.28 13.99
C LEU A 43 9.59 7.08 14.04
N PRO A 44 8.95 7.33 12.88
CA PRO A 44 7.70 8.06 12.83
C PRO A 44 6.57 7.28 13.51
N GLU A 45 5.46 7.96 13.80
CA GLU A 45 4.25 7.29 14.26
C GLU A 45 3.76 6.30 13.20
N HIS A 46 3.63 5.04 13.61
CA HIS A 46 3.17 3.97 12.74
C HIS A 46 2.28 3.01 13.51
N ALA A 47 1.43 2.31 12.78
CA ALA A 47 0.43 1.43 13.37
C ALA A 47 0.94 -0.01 13.53
N LEU A 48 0.72 -0.59 14.71
CA LEU A 48 0.79 -2.03 14.92
C LEU A 48 -0.51 -2.67 14.44
N CYS A 49 -0.38 -3.58 13.47
CA CYS A 49 -1.45 -4.47 13.04
C CYS A 49 -1.32 -5.81 13.76
N PRO A 50 -2.20 -6.15 14.73
CA PRO A 50 -2.05 -7.35 15.54
C PRO A 50 -2.18 -8.64 14.73
N SER A 51 -2.87 -8.61 13.59
CA SER A 51 -2.84 -9.69 12.61
C SER A 51 -3.16 -9.18 11.20
N PRO A 52 -2.58 -9.78 10.14
CA PRO A 52 -2.93 -9.44 8.76
C PRO A 52 -4.42 -9.60 8.42
N TRP A 53 -5.13 -10.44 9.19
CA TRP A 53 -6.55 -10.74 8.99
C TRP A 53 -7.50 -9.83 9.76
N ASN A 54 -6.98 -8.89 10.58
CA ASN A 54 -7.78 -7.95 11.35
C ASN A 54 -7.24 -6.51 11.26
N PRO A 55 -7.32 -5.87 10.07
CA PRO A 55 -6.73 -4.55 9.82
C PRO A 55 -7.47 -3.40 10.50
N PHE A 56 -8.60 -3.66 11.16
CA PHE A 56 -9.43 -2.61 11.79
C PHE A 56 -9.03 -2.33 13.24
N THR A 57 -8.09 -3.10 13.78
CA THR A 57 -7.63 -3.01 15.18
C THR A 57 -6.23 -2.41 15.29
N LEU A 58 -5.95 -1.42 14.45
CA LEU A 58 -4.69 -0.70 14.46
C LEU A 58 -4.55 0.11 15.76
N THR A 59 -3.36 0.05 16.34
CA THR A 59 -2.95 0.84 17.50
C THR A 59 -1.58 1.46 17.21
N VAL A 60 -1.20 2.54 17.88
CA VAL A 60 0.15 3.10 17.72
C VAL A 60 1.17 2.07 18.19
N CYS A 61 2.16 1.79 17.34
CA CYS A 61 3.22 0.84 17.66
C CYS A 61 4.08 1.37 18.81
N PRO A 62 4.44 0.54 19.80
CA PRO A 62 5.34 0.95 20.88
C PRO A 62 6.74 1.34 20.40
N GLY A 63 7.11 1.00 19.16
CA GLY A 63 8.35 1.43 18.53
C GLY A 63 8.35 2.88 18.04
N THR A 64 7.21 3.56 18.07
CA THR A 64 7.10 4.98 17.69
C THR A 64 8.03 5.84 18.55
N GLY A 65 8.84 6.67 17.90
CA GLY A 65 9.80 7.56 18.58
C GLY A 65 11.08 6.89 19.07
N ARG A 66 11.32 5.60 18.80
CA ARG A 66 12.66 5.00 18.98
C ARG A 66 13.68 5.64 18.05
N ALA A 67 14.96 5.59 18.42
CA ALA A 67 16.04 6.09 17.57
C ALA A 67 16.09 5.31 16.25
N ALA A 68 16.31 6.03 15.14
CA ALA A 68 16.49 5.43 13.83
C ALA A 68 17.68 4.45 13.80
N ASP A 69 18.75 4.77 14.54
CA ASP A 69 19.96 3.94 14.66
C ASP A 69 19.71 2.58 15.33
N ASP A 70 18.60 2.39 16.04
CA ASP A 70 18.21 1.11 16.65
C ASP A 70 17.49 0.17 15.66
N ALA A 71 17.18 0.64 14.44
CA ALA A 71 16.44 -0.10 13.43
C ALA A 71 17.35 -0.60 12.30
N ASP A 72 17.16 -1.86 11.90
CA ASP A 72 17.93 -2.46 10.80
C ASP A 72 17.44 -1.95 9.44
N SER A 73 18.31 -1.89 8.43
CA SER A 73 17.91 -1.53 7.06
C SER A 73 17.02 -2.64 6.45
N ALA A 74 15.88 -2.24 5.88
CA ALA A 74 14.93 -3.19 5.28
C ALA A 74 15.40 -3.76 3.93
N ASP A 75 16.36 -3.10 3.27
CA ASP A 75 16.87 -3.50 1.95
C ASP A 75 18.05 -4.49 2.02
N ALA A 76 18.44 -4.92 3.23
CA ALA A 76 19.58 -5.81 3.46
C ALA A 76 19.35 -7.29 3.03
N GLU A 77 18.15 -7.66 2.57
CA GLU A 77 17.80 -9.05 2.23
C GLU A 77 17.49 -9.26 0.73
N PRO A 78 18.51 -9.40 -0.15
CA PRO A 78 18.32 -9.61 -1.59
C PRO A 78 18.01 -11.07 -2.00
N GLY A 79 17.40 -11.88 -1.14
CA GLY A 79 17.51 -13.34 -1.23
C GLY A 79 16.57 -14.11 -2.17
N VAL A 80 15.30 -13.70 -2.40
CA VAL A 80 14.27 -14.70 -2.80
C VAL A 80 13.27 -14.33 -3.91
N GLN A 81 13.15 -13.09 -4.42
CA GLN A 81 11.89 -12.73 -5.12
C GLN A 81 11.84 -12.72 -6.65
N GLU A 82 12.95 -12.69 -7.40
CA GLU A 82 12.84 -12.32 -8.84
C GLU A 82 12.16 -13.38 -9.73
N GLN A 83 12.32 -14.68 -9.44
CA GLN A 83 11.70 -15.74 -10.25
C GLN A 83 10.26 -16.07 -9.84
N ASP A 84 9.93 -15.92 -8.55
CA ASP A 84 8.59 -16.19 -8.03
C ASP A 84 7.61 -15.04 -8.37
N THR A 85 8.13 -13.81 -8.49
CA THR A 85 7.33 -12.63 -8.85
C THR A 85 6.77 -12.70 -10.27
N ALA A 86 7.51 -13.20 -11.26
CA ALA A 86 6.98 -13.33 -12.64
C ALA A 86 5.74 -14.25 -12.70
N LEU A 87 5.72 -15.30 -11.89
CA LEU A 87 4.57 -16.21 -11.77
C LEU A 87 3.39 -15.54 -11.04
N LEU A 88 3.65 -14.81 -9.96
CA LEU A 88 2.64 -14.08 -9.17
C LEU A 88 2.01 -12.89 -9.93
N LEU A 89 2.80 -12.22 -10.78
CA LEU A 89 2.36 -11.06 -11.56
C LEU A 89 1.60 -11.47 -12.83
N THR A 90 1.60 -12.76 -13.19
CA THR A 90 0.78 -13.25 -14.28
C THR A 90 -0.64 -13.48 -13.78
N LEU A 91 -1.56 -12.61 -14.21
CA LEU A 91 -2.99 -12.80 -13.96
C LEU A 91 -3.44 -14.16 -14.50
N PRO A 92 -4.10 -15.01 -13.68
CA PRO A 92 -4.61 -16.29 -14.15
C PRO A 92 -5.54 -16.11 -15.36
N GLN A 93 -5.44 -17.01 -16.34
CA GLN A 93 -6.33 -16.99 -17.50
C GLN A 93 -7.79 -17.10 -17.04
N GLY A 94 -8.61 -16.10 -17.38
CA GLY A 94 -10.02 -16.02 -16.99
C GLY A 94 -10.30 -15.25 -15.69
N LEU A 95 -9.28 -14.76 -14.98
CA LEU A 95 -9.48 -13.85 -13.85
C LEU A 95 -9.60 -12.41 -14.35
N ASP A 96 -10.83 -11.89 -14.39
CA ASP A 96 -11.08 -10.46 -14.57
C ASP A 96 -11.29 -9.81 -13.19
N TRP A 97 -10.25 -9.12 -12.69
CA TRP A 97 -10.26 -8.47 -11.37
C TRP A 97 -11.40 -7.46 -11.22
N ARG A 98 -11.90 -6.91 -12.33
CA ARG A 98 -13.03 -5.95 -12.35
C ARG A 98 -14.35 -6.61 -11.99
N THR A 99 -14.49 -7.91 -12.23
CA THR A 99 -15.73 -8.66 -11.93
C THR A 99 -15.73 -9.30 -10.54
N GLN A 100 -14.67 -9.08 -9.75
CA GLN A 100 -14.57 -9.64 -8.41
C GLN A 100 -15.58 -8.98 -7.46
N PRO A 101 -16.14 -9.73 -6.49
CA PRO A 101 -17.21 -9.25 -5.60
C PRO A 101 -16.80 -8.08 -4.69
N PHE A 102 -15.51 -7.79 -4.57
CA PHE A 102 -14.93 -6.68 -3.82
C PHE A 102 -14.33 -5.59 -4.72
N SER A 103 -14.51 -5.67 -6.04
CA SER A 103 -14.09 -4.58 -6.92
C SER A 103 -15.01 -3.37 -6.70
N HIS A 104 -14.43 -2.17 -6.64
CA HIS A 104 -15.18 -0.91 -6.50
C HIS A 104 -15.91 -0.50 -7.80
N ILE A 105 -16.31 -1.44 -8.67
CA ILE A 105 -17.27 -1.16 -9.75
C ILE A 105 -18.64 -0.96 -9.10
N GLY A 106 -18.80 0.21 -8.49
CA GLY A 106 -19.85 0.54 -7.53
C GLY A 106 -20.39 1.96 -7.68
N GLY A 107 -20.11 2.65 -8.79
CA GLY A 107 -20.67 3.98 -9.05
C GLY A 107 -22.20 3.96 -9.17
N PRO A 108 -22.89 5.13 -9.08
CA PRO A 108 -24.34 5.22 -9.20
C PRO A 108 -24.81 4.59 -10.53
N GLY A 109 -25.53 3.46 -10.44
CA GLY A 109 -25.99 2.68 -11.60
C GLY A 109 -25.30 1.33 -11.80
N SER A 110 -24.27 1.00 -11.02
CA SER A 110 -23.72 -0.35 -10.96
C SER A 110 -24.79 -1.34 -10.45
N ARG A 111 -24.94 -2.47 -11.16
CA ARG A 111 -25.84 -3.57 -10.77
C ARG A 111 -25.00 -4.83 -10.61
N PRO A 112 -25.24 -5.64 -9.57
CA PRO A 112 -24.50 -6.88 -9.39
C PRO A 112 -24.68 -7.81 -10.59
N ILE A 113 -23.58 -8.38 -11.08
CA ILE A 113 -23.61 -9.42 -12.11
C ILE A 113 -24.28 -10.66 -11.50
N ARG A 114 -25.38 -11.11 -12.10
CA ARG A 114 -26.04 -12.35 -11.68
C ARG A 114 -25.30 -13.53 -12.31
N SER A 115 -24.56 -14.29 -11.51
CA SER A 115 -23.96 -15.54 -11.98
C SER A 115 -25.07 -16.54 -12.37
N ALA A 116 -24.89 -17.21 -13.51
CA ALA A 116 -25.75 -18.33 -13.87
C ALA A 116 -25.59 -19.41 -12.79
N GLN A 117 -26.70 -19.83 -12.18
CA GLN A 117 -26.70 -20.89 -11.17
C GLN A 117 -25.99 -22.13 -11.74
N LEU A 118 -24.80 -22.43 -11.22
CA LEU A 118 -24.15 -23.72 -11.45
C LEU A 118 -25.11 -24.79 -10.96
N ARG A 119 -25.75 -25.51 -11.89
CA ARG A 119 -26.60 -26.65 -11.55
C ARG A 119 -25.69 -27.67 -10.87
N ARG A 120 -25.91 -27.94 -9.58
CA ARG A 120 -25.29 -29.07 -8.91
C ARG A 120 -25.76 -30.33 -9.64
N ALA A 121 -24.84 -31.06 -10.25
CA ALA A 121 -25.10 -32.43 -10.67
C ALA A 121 -25.31 -33.25 -9.38
N ALA A 122 -26.44 -33.97 -9.34
CA ALA A 122 -26.84 -34.83 -8.23
C ALA A 122 -26.03 -36.12 -8.20
#